data_AF-A0AAD5JKX4-F1
#
_entry.id   AF-A0AAD5JKX4-F1
#
_cell.length_a   1.000
_cell.length_b   1.000
_cell.length_c   1.000
_cell.angle_alpha   90.00
_cell.angle_beta   90.00
_cell.angle_gamma   90.00
#
_symmetry.space_group_name_H-M   'P 1'
#
loop_
_entity.id
_entity.type
_entity.pdbx_description
1 polymer ?
#
loop_
_entity_poly.entity_id
_entity_poly.type
_entity_poly.pdbx_seq_one_letter_code
_entity_poly.pdbx_strand_id
1 'polypeptide(L)'
;MSSASWVTSLTCLSSIIQNPDGSTNFSVAIQWLRFIFLFPCPQRILFSFIDLIFVFTLIVFSIKKLFSRFRSSDNPSSTIDKPLPVNRSSHLQYNLWFKFSLLAVTLLVIAHTVLCILNFLQNQSCCKSPWKLTEAMFHLSQAITQVAILAVTIAYERKSQAVNHLMPFRFYWVVNFVMTCLFAATAIARLTSVGGHNNNNMDTGLRLDDIFFLASIPVSSFLCTVAVRGHSGISVIREFDSGVNSRTVQLHEHELASNDENMRGYASASLFSRAVFLWANPLIKKGYKAPLKADEVPSLPTDHHTEKMSKLFELNWPKPAENSKHPVKMTLFRCFWRDIAFIGFLAILRLAVMFIGPVLIQSFVDFTSGKRSDPNERYYLVSTLSIAKTIEVLSSHQFNFQSQRLGMLIRSSLITSLYKKGLRLSCSSRQAHEVGQIVNYMAVDAQQLSDMMVQLHSIWLMPLQVAVALVLLYGYLKVPALAALLGVILVLAFVVVRTLKNNFPIQCDEKPQLEDKGYK
;
A
#
# COMPACT_ATOMS: atom_id res chain seq x y z
N MET A 1 11.05 41.06 17.27
CA MET A 1 10.46 41.05 15.91
C MET A 1 10.18 39.61 15.54
N SER A 2 8.94 39.31 15.21
CA SER A 2 8.37 37.97 15.03
C SER A 2 8.98 37.24 13.85
N SER A 3 9.65 36.11 14.09
CA SER A 3 9.92 35.13 13.03
C SER A 3 8.58 34.56 12.58
N ALA A 4 8.00 35.12 11.51
CA ALA A 4 6.88 34.49 10.82
C ALA A 4 7.28 33.04 10.55
N SER A 5 6.47 32.09 11.01
CA SER A 5 6.74 30.67 10.82
C SER A 5 6.91 30.40 9.33
N TRP A 6 8.13 30.13 8.88
CA TRP A 6 8.51 29.61 7.57
C TRP A 6 7.43 28.74 6.85
N VAL A 7 6.70 27.91 7.60
CA VAL A 7 5.59 27.04 7.14
C VAL A 7 4.38 27.80 6.59
N THR A 8 4.14 29.06 6.99
CA THR A 8 3.03 29.91 6.54
C THR A 8 3.45 30.96 5.50
N SER A 9 4.75 31.09 5.22
CA SER A 9 5.26 32.05 4.24
C SER A 9 4.88 31.64 2.80
N LEU A 10 4.32 32.58 2.06
CA LEU A 10 3.85 32.42 0.67
C LEU A 10 4.86 32.95 -0.36
N THR A 11 6.08 33.26 0.05
CA THR A 11 7.07 33.93 -0.77
C THR A 11 7.83 32.92 -1.66
N CYS A 12 8.02 33.28 -2.92
CA CYS A 12 8.78 32.50 -3.90
C CYS A 12 10.28 32.88 -3.93
N LEU A 13 10.73 33.79 -3.05
CA LEU A 13 12.09 34.31 -3.05
C LEU A 13 13.05 33.38 -2.28
N SER A 14 14.19 33.08 -2.90
CA SER A 14 15.29 32.31 -2.30
C SER A 14 16.08 33.09 -1.23
N SER A 15 15.79 34.38 -1.02
CA SER A 15 16.50 35.23 -0.05
C SER A 15 16.36 34.76 1.40
N ILE A 16 15.40 33.87 1.70
CA ILE A 16 15.27 33.19 3.01
C ILE A 16 16.49 32.30 3.31
N ILE A 17 17.22 31.85 2.28
CA ILE A 17 18.42 31.02 2.42
C ILE A 17 19.66 31.87 2.76
N GLN A 18 19.59 33.21 2.60
CA GLN A 18 20.74 34.11 2.72
C GLN A 18 20.88 34.83 4.08
N ASN A 19 20.01 34.62 5.07
CA ASN A 19 20.19 35.18 6.42
C ASN A 19 20.72 34.13 7.41
N PRO A 20 22.04 34.09 7.69
CA PRO A 20 22.60 33.29 8.77
C PRO A 20 22.44 34.04 10.09
N ASP A 21 21.20 34.30 10.53
CA ASP A 21 20.99 34.72 11.91
C ASP A 21 21.06 33.47 12.79
N GLY A 22 22.24 33.30 13.41
CA GLY A 22 22.76 32.07 13.98
C GLY A 22 21.80 31.32 14.90
N SER A 23 21.29 30.18 14.42
CA SER A 23 20.73 29.13 15.29
C SER A 23 20.45 27.77 14.62
N THR A 24 20.84 27.50 13.36
CA THR A 24 20.57 26.18 12.75
C THR A 24 21.77 25.54 12.06
N ASN A 25 22.32 24.49 12.69
CA ASN A 25 23.45 23.65 12.25
C ASN A 25 23.13 22.73 11.05
N PHE A 26 22.30 23.15 10.09
CA PHE A 26 22.01 22.34 8.90
C PHE A 26 22.96 22.68 7.77
N SER A 27 23.54 21.66 7.12
CA SER A 27 24.27 21.82 5.86
C SER A 27 23.39 22.59 4.87
N VAL A 28 24.01 23.48 4.08
CA VAL A 28 23.36 24.29 3.03
C VAL A 28 22.48 23.40 2.12
N ALA A 29 22.92 22.18 1.83
CA ALA A 29 22.14 21.20 1.05
C ALA A 29 20.80 20.81 1.70
N ILE A 30 20.75 20.67 3.02
CA ILE A 30 19.52 20.35 3.77
C ILE A 30 18.58 21.55 3.80
N GLN A 31 19.11 22.77 3.86
CA GLN A 31 18.31 23.98 3.78
C GLN A 31 17.65 24.14 2.41
N TRP A 32 18.38 23.84 1.32
CA TRP A 32 17.82 23.79 -0.03
C TRP A 32 16.78 22.69 -0.20
N LEU A 33 17.04 21.47 0.30
CA LEU A 33 16.05 20.38 0.28
C LEU A 33 14.77 20.77 1.03
N ARG A 34 14.90 21.41 2.19
CA ARG A 34 13.73 21.91 2.94
C ARG A 34 12.99 23.00 2.17
N PHE A 35 13.71 23.93 1.54
CA PHE A 35 13.09 24.97 0.73
C PHE A 35 12.30 24.39 -0.45
N ILE A 36 12.89 23.45 -1.18
CA ILE A 36 12.29 22.86 -2.39
C ILE A 36 11.06 22.00 -2.05
N PHE A 37 11.11 21.21 -0.96
CA PHE A 37 10.08 20.21 -0.65
C PHE A 37 9.05 20.63 0.41
N LEU A 38 9.30 21.66 1.22
CA LEU A 38 8.36 22.05 2.30
C LEU A 38 7.68 23.40 2.06
N PHE A 39 8.22 24.25 1.18
CA PHE A 39 7.61 25.55 0.89
C PHE A 39 6.55 25.42 -0.23
N PRO A 40 5.37 26.04 -0.06
CA PRO A 40 4.27 25.90 -1.01
C PRO A 40 4.60 26.38 -2.45
N CYS A 41 5.42 27.43 -2.61
CA CYS A 41 5.69 28.00 -3.94
C CYS A 41 6.68 27.15 -4.76
N PRO A 42 7.88 26.81 -4.24
CA PRO A 42 8.82 25.92 -4.91
C PRO A 42 8.22 24.55 -5.24
N GLN A 43 7.40 24.00 -4.34
CA GLN A 43 6.73 22.71 -4.54
C GLN A 43 5.76 22.75 -5.73
N ARG A 44 4.97 23.83 -5.88
CA ARG A 44 4.07 24.02 -7.03
C ARG A 44 4.83 24.23 -8.35
N ILE A 45 5.93 24.97 -8.32
CA ILE A 45 6.79 25.18 -9.50
C ILE A 45 7.42 23.85 -9.95
N LEU A 46 8.01 23.10 -9.02
CA LEU A 46 8.64 21.81 -9.31
C LEU A 46 7.65 20.82 -9.93
N PHE A 47 6.43 20.74 -9.37
CA PHE A 47 5.41 19.83 -9.87
C PHE A 47 4.86 20.25 -11.24
N SER A 48 4.62 21.54 -11.45
CA SER A 48 4.21 22.05 -12.77
C SER A 48 5.28 21.77 -13.84
N PHE A 49 6.57 21.79 -13.48
CA PHE A 49 7.65 21.41 -14.37
C PHE A 49 7.63 19.91 -14.71
N ILE A 50 7.36 19.04 -13.73
CA ILE A 50 7.22 17.59 -13.94
C ILE A 50 6.03 17.29 -14.87
N ASP A 51 4.89 17.96 -14.66
CA ASP A 51 3.70 17.86 -15.49
C ASP A 51 3.99 18.27 -16.95
N LEU A 52 4.69 19.39 -17.13
CA LEU A 52 5.05 19.89 -18.46
C LEU A 52 5.99 18.94 -19.21
N ILE A 53 6.99 18.38 -18.52
CA ILE A 53 7.87 17.34 -19.09
C ILE A 53 7.02 16.13 -19.52
N PHE A 54 6.10 15.68 -18.67
CA PHE A 54 5.28 14.52 -18.98
C PHE A 54 4.38 14.77 -20.20
N VAL A 55 3.68 15.90 -20.26
CA VAL A 55 2.88 16.29 -21.42
C VAL A 55 3.73 16.38 -22.69
N PHE A 56 4.93 16.98 -22.60
CA PHE A 56 5.86 17.06 -23.72
C PHE A 56 6.25 15.67 -24.23
N THR A 57 6.56 14.71 -23.33
CA THR A 57 6.88 13.33 -23.74
C THR A 57 5.70 12.64 -24.45
N LEU A 58 4.46 12.89 -24.02
CA LEU A 58 3.26 12.36 -24.68
C LEU A 58 3.04 12.97 -26.07
N ILE A 59 3.29 14.27 -26.23
CA ILE A 59 3.18 14.97 -27.53
C ILE A 59 4.23 14.43 -28.50
N VAL A 60 5.50 14.34 -28.09
CA VAL A 60 6.59 13.79 -28.91
C VAL A 60 6.28 12.35 -29.34
N PHE A 61 5.74 11.53 -28.44
CA PHE A 61 5.33 10.17 -28.75
C PHE A 61 4.18 10.12 -29.76
N SER A 62 3.18 10.99 -29.62
CA SER A 62 2.05 11.10 -30.53
C SER A 62 2.48 11.53 -31.93
N ILE A 63 3.40 12.50 -32.02
CA ILE A 63 4.01 12.98 -33.26
C ILE A 63 4.82 11.86 -33.93
N LYS A 64 5.68 11.15 -33.20
CA LYS A 64 6.46 10.00 -33.73
C LYS A 64 5.55 8.93 -34.32
N LYS A 65 4.43 8.64 -33.67
CA LYS A 65 3.44 7.68 -34.15
C LYS A 65 2.73 8.17 -35.41
N LEU A 66 2.39 9.46 -35.48
CA LEU A 66 1.80 10.08 -36.67
C LEU A 66 2.76 9.97 -37.87
N PHE A 67 4.03 10.35 -37.69
CA PHE A 67 5.07 10.26 -38.73
C PHE A 67 5.35 8.81 -39.17
N SER A 68 5.36 7.84 -38.25
CA SER A 68 5.52 6.42 -38.62
C SER A 68 4.35 5.89 -39.47
N ARG A 69 3.15 6.43 -39.26
CA ARG A 69 1.95 6.03 -39.99
C ARG A 69 1.94 6.61 -41.41
N PHE A 70 2.42 7.84 -41.56
CA PHE A 70 2.64 8.46 -42.87
C PHE A 70 3.73 7.72 -43.66
N ARG A 71 4.89 7.42 -43.04
CA ARG A 71 5.98 6.70 -43.72
C ARG A 71 5.66 5.27 -44.13
N SER A 72 4.71 4.61 -43.44
CA SER A 72 4.23 3.28 -43.81
C SER A 72 3.24 3.29 -44.98
N SER A 73 2.72 4.45 -45.38
CA SER A 73 1.77 4.57 -46.50
C SER A 73 2.46 4.66 -47.87
N ASP A 74 3.77 4.91 -47.91
CA ASP A 74 4.52 5.22 -49.13
C ASP A 74 5.33 4.03 -49.70
N ASN A 75 5.16 2.81 -49.18
CA ASN A 75 5.81 1.59 -49.71
C ASN A 75 4.80 0.68 -50.43
N PRO A 76 4.68 0.73 -51.77
CA PRO A 76 3.72 -0.06 -52.55
C PRO A 76 4.28 -1.42 -52.99
N SER A 77 5.01 -2.14 -52.12
CA SER A 77 5.53 -3.47 -52.48
C SER A 77 5.42 -4.47 -51.34
N SER A 78 4.37 -5.28 -51.40
CA SER A 78 4.19 -6.64 -50.87
C SER A 78 2.83 -6.82 -50.15
N THR A 79 1.75 -6.87 -50.93
CA THR A 79 0.42 -7.26 -50.45
C THR A 79 -0.12 -8.40 -51.31
N ILE A 80 0.45 -9.60 -51.17
CA ILE A 80 -0.19 -10.83 -51.66
C ILE A 80 -0.29 -11.90 -50.55
N ASP A 81 0.59 -11.92 -49.54
CA ASP A 81 0.51 -12.91 -48.44
C ASP A 81 0.01 -12.34 -47.12
N LYS A 82 -1.20 -11.75 -47.10
CA LYS A 82 -1.92 -11.53 -45.84
C LYS A 82 -3.16 -12.40 -45.82
N PRO A 83 -3.30 -13.37 -44.89
CA PRO A 83 -4.56 -14.08 -44.74
C PRO A 83 -5.64 -13.08 -44.40
N LEU A 84 -6.79 -13.21 -45.08
CA LEU A 84 -8.00 -12.43 -44.85
C LEU A 84 -8.26 -12.27 -43.34
N PRO A 85 -8.61 -11.07 -42.84
CA PRO A 85 -8.99 -10.92 -41.46
C PRO A 85 -10.31 -11.66 -41.27
N VAL A 86 -10.24 -12.90 -40.81
CA VAL A 86 -11.37 -13.57 -40.20
C VAL A 86 -11.87 -12.62 -39.12
N ASN A 87 -13.09 -12.12 -39.31
CA ASN A 87 -13.77 -11.28 -38.35
C ASN A 87 -14.09 -12.12 -37.10
N ARG A 88 -13.06 -12.48 -36.34
CA ARG A 88 -13.18 -13.08 -35.02
C ARG A 88 -13.59 -11.95 -34.10
N SER A 89 -14.86 -11.95 -33.72
CA SER A 89 -15.39 -11.13 -32.63
C SER A 89 -14.65 -11.49 -31.34
N SER A 90 -13.49 -10.88 -31.10
CA SER A 90 -12.87 -10.91 -29.78
C SER A 90 -13.78 -10.13 -28.85
N HIS A 91 -14.57 -10.83 -28.03
CA HIS A 91 -15.37 -10.20 -27.00
C HIS A 91 -14.43 -9.67 -25.92
N LEU A 92 -14.10 -8.38 -25.97
CA LEU A 92 -13.30 -7.72 -24.95
C LEU A 92 -14.16 -7.51 -23.70
N GLN A 93 -13.85 -8.26 -22.65
CA GLN A 93 -14.45 -8.03 -21.35
C GLN A 93 -13.53 -7.13 -20.52
N TYR A 94 -13.99 -5.93 -20.22
CA TYR A 94 -13.26 -4.97 -19.37
C TYR A 94 -13.44 -5.35 -17.90
N ASN A 95 -12.34 -5.53 -17.17
CA ASN A 95 -12.38 -5.75 -15.72
C ASN A 95 -12.94 -4.49 -15.00
N LEU A 96 -13.72 -4.70 -13.95
CA LEU A 96 -14.25 -3.64 -13.07
C LEU A 96 -13.14 -2.70 -12.57
N TRP A 97 -11.92 -3.23 -12.35
CA TRP A 97 -10.74 -2.43 -11.98
C TRP A 97 -10.38 -1.35 -13.01
N PHE A 98 -10.53 -1.63 -14.30
CA PHE A 98 -10.30 -0.65 -15.36
C PHE A 98 -11.36 0.45 -15.33
N LYS A 99 -12.63 0.08 -15.11
CA LYS A 99 -13.75 1.04 -14.96
C LYS A 99 -13.58 1.94 -13.73
N PHE A 100 -13.16 1.39 -12.59
CA PHE A 100 -12.86 2.19 -11.40
C PHE A 100 -11.64 3.09 -11.60
N SER A 101 -10.62 2.64 -12.31
CA SER A 101 -9.47 3.49 -12.69
C SER A 101 -9.89 4.66 -13.57
N LEU A 102 -10.78 4.42 -14.54
CA LEU A 102 -11.33 5.47 -15.40
C LEU A 102 -12.15 6.47 -14.58
N LEU A 103 -13.01 5.98 -13.68
CA LEU A 103 -13.79 6.82 -12.76
C LEU A 103 -12.90 7.67 -11.85
N ALA A 104 -11.86 7.08 -11.24
CA ALA A 104 -10.92 7.78 -10.36
C ALA A 104 -10.15 8.89 -11.09
N VAL A 105 -9.66 8.63 -12.32
CA VAL A 105 -9.03 9.67 -13.16
C VAL A 105 -10.03 10.78 -13.51
N THR A 106 -11.28 10.41 -13.84
CA THR A 106 -12.32 11.39 -14.20
C THR A 106 -12.66 12.30 -13.02
N LEU A 107 -12.74 11.75 -11.81
CA LEU A 107 -12.96 12.53 -10.58
C LEU A 107 -11.80 13.50 -10.31
N LEU A 108 -10.55 13.08 -10.52
CA LEU A 108 -9.39 13.99 -10.39
C LEU A 108 -9.40 15.10 -11.44
N VAL A 109 -9.76 14.79 -12.69
CA VAL A 109 -9.90 15.81 -13.75
C VAL A 109 -10.94 16.85 -13.32
N ILE A 110 -12.14 16.41 -12.94
CA ILE A 110 -13.23 17.31 -12.52
C ILE A 110 -12.78 18.19 -11.35
N ALA A 111 -12.15 17.60 -10.33
CA ALA A 111 -11.73 18.34 -9.15
C ALA A 111 -10.64 19.38 -9.45
N HIS A 112 -9.63 19.03 -10.26
CA HIS A 112 -8.60 19.98 -10.69
C HIS A 112 -9.15 21.07 -11.61
N THR A 113 -10.10 20.76 -12.51
CA THR A 113 -10.75 21.76 -13.35
C THR A 113 -11.62 22.71 -12.53
N VAL A 114 -12.34 22.21 -11.52
CA VAL A 114 -13.16 23.03 -10.62
C VAL A 114 -12.28 23.96 -9.79
N LEU A 115 -11.16 23.47 -9.24
CA LEU A 115 -10.20 24.31 -8.51
C LEU A 115 -9.54 25.36 -9.40
N CYS A 116 -9.21 25.01 -10.64
CA CYS A 116 -8.72 25.97 -11.63
C CYS A 116 -9.77 27.08 -11.86
N ILE A 117 -11.02 26.71 -12.13
CA ILE A 117 -12.12 27.66 -12.36
C ILE A 117 -12.38 28.53 -11.14
N LEU A 118 -12.46 27.96 -9.93
CA LEU A 118 -12.65 28.71 -8.68
C LEU A 118 -11.51 29.72 -8.45
N ASN A 119 -10.26 29.32 -8.67
CA ASN A 119 -9.10 30.21 -8.53
C ASN A 119 -9.05 31.31 -9.60
N PHE A 120 -9.61 31.09 -10.79
CA PHE A 120 -9.76 32.14 -11.81
C PHE A 120 -10.96 33.07 -11.52
N LEU A 121 -12.09 32.54 -11.05
CA LEU A 121 -13.31 33.31 -10.75
C LEU A 121 -13.17 34.17 -9.50
N GLN A 122 -12.53 33.66 -8.44
CA GLN A 122 -12.35 34.37 -7.17
C GLN A 122 -11.29 35.49 -7.26
N ASN A 123 -10.52 35.54 -8.35
CA ASN A 123 -9.30 36.33 -8.46
C ASN A 123 -9.32 37.19 -9.73
N GLN A 124 -10.37 38.00 -9.88
CA GLN A 124 -10.53 39.03 -10.93
C GLN A 124 -9.36 40.05 -11.00
N SER A 125 -8.40 39.99 -10.06
CA SER A 125 -7.15 40.77 -10.04
C SER A 125 -5.91 39.86 -9.94
N CYS A 126 -5.80 38.88 -10.83
CA CYS A 126 -4.74 37.85 -10.89
C CYS A 126 -3.30 38.38 -10.78
N CYS A 127 -3.03 39.61 -11.24
CA CYS A 127 -1.66 40.11 -11.44
C CYS A 127 -1.02 40.88 -10.26
N LYS A 128 -1.64 40.92 -9.06
CA LYS A 128 -1.10 41.72 -7.93
C LYS A 128 -0.10 40.99 -7.02
N SER A 129 0.02 39.65 -7.09
CA SER A 129 0.99 38.91 -6.27
C SER A 129 1.56 37.67 -6.99
N PRO A 130 2.87 37.40 -6.90
CA PRO A 130 3.52 36.28 -7.60
C PRO A 130 3.01 34.90 -7.15
N TRP A 131 2.55 34.78 -5.90
CA TRP A 131 1.93 33.56 -5.36
C TRP A 131 0.68 33.14 -6.15
N LYS A 132 -0.27 34.07 -6.33
CA LYS A 132 -1.55 33.81 -7.01
C LYS A 132 -1.37 33.37 -8.46
N LEU A 133 -0.41 33.97 -9.16
CA LEU A 133 -0.06 33.56 -10.53
C LEU A 133 0.49 32.14 -10.57
N THR A 134 1.40 31.81 -9.64
CA THR A 134 2.00 30.47 -9.54
C THR A 134 0.97 29.40 -9.21
N GLU A 135 0.04 29.71 -8.31
CA GLU A 135 -1.08 28.86 -7.92
C GLU A 135 -2.03 28.58 -9.10
N ALA A 136 -2.43 29.60 -9.85
CA ALA A 136 -3.27 29.44 -11.04
C ALA A 136 -2.57 28.60 -12.14
N MET A 137 -1.30 28.87 -12.41
CA MET A 137 -0.51 28.13 -13.41
C MET A 137 -0.33 26.66 -13.04
N PHE A 138 -0.17 26.36 -11.74
CA PHE A 138 -0.08 25.00 -11.24
C PHE A 138 -1.36 24.20 -11.48
N HIS A 139 -2.53 24.74 -11.12
CA HIS A 139 -3.81 24.05 -11.34
C HIS A 139 -4.12 23.87 -12.83
N LEU A 140 -3.72 24.83 -13.67
CA LEU A 140 -3.85 24.74 -15.13
C LEU A 140 -2.96 23.61 -15.69
N SER A 141 -1.69 23.56 -15.28
CA SER A 141 -0.74 22.50 -15.66
C SER A 141 -1.25 21.11 -15.28
N GLN A 142 -1.81 20.99 -14.08
CA GLN A 142 -2.32 19.72 -13.56
C GLN A 142 -3.61 19.30 -14.26
N ALA A 143 -4.52 20.24 -14.57
CA ALA A 143 -5.72 19.96 -15.36
C ALA A 143 -5.38 19.45 -16.76
N ILE A 144 -4.45 20.11 -17.46
CA ILE A 144 -3.99 19.69 -18.80
C ILE A 144 -3.42 18.27 -18.75
N THR A 145 -2.59 17.98 -17.75
CA THR A 145 -1.94 16.67 -17.60
C THR A 145 -2.94 15.55 -17.31
N GLN A 146 -3.93 15.80 -16.44
CA GLN A 146 -4.97 14.82 -16.12
C GLN A 146 -5.93 14.58 -17.31
N VAL A 147 -6.22 15.60 -18.10
CA VAL A 147 -7.00 15.45 -19.35
C VAL A 147 -6.24 14.62 -20.38
N ALA A 148 -4.94 14.86 -20.56
CA ALA A 148 -4.10 14.05 -21.45
C ALA A 148 -4.08 12.56 -21.04
N ILE A 149 -3.99 12.31 -19.74
CA ILE A 149 -4.07 10.98 -19.14
C ILE A 149 -5.41 10.28 -19.39
N LEU A 150 -6.52 11.00 -19.19
CA LEU A 150 -7.86 10.49 -19.46
C LEU A 150 -8.01 10.15 -20.95
N ALA A 151 -7.55 11.03 -21.85
CA ALA A 151 -7.58 10.81 -23.28
C ALA A 151 -6.77 9.57 -23.71
N VAL A 152 -5.58 9.37 -23.13
CA VAL A 152 -4.76 8.16 -23.39
C VAL A 152 -5.46 6.89 -22.87
N THR A 153 -6.10 6.96 -21.70
CA THR A 153 -6.83 5.83 -21.11
C THR A 153 -8.06 5.44 -21.94
N ILE A 154 -8.79 6.41 -22.48
CA ILE A 154 -9.93 6.18 -23.41
C ILE A 154 -9.43 5.69 -24.77
N ALA A 155 -8.33 6.25 -25.29
CA ALA A 155 -7.73 5.79 -26.54
C ALA A 155 -7.22 4.35 -26.45
N TYR A 156 -6.80 3.92 -25.25
CA TYR A 156 -6.45 2.54 -24.95
C TYR A 156 -7.67 1.61 -25.01
N GLU A 157 -8.81 2.03 -24.45
CA GLU A 157 -10.09 1.29 -24.53
C GLU A 157 -10.51 1.05 -25.98
N ARG A 158 -10.31 2.04 -26.86
CA ARG A 158 -10.73 1.97 -28.27
C ARG A 158 -9.77 1.22 -29.20
N LYS A 159 -8.50 0.99 -28.83
CA LYS A 159 -7.47 0.48 -29.76
C LYS A 159 -6.59 -0.61 -29.14
N SER A 160 -7.12 -1.83 -29.08
CA SER A 160 -6.57 -3.05 -28.44
C SER A 160 -5.26 -3.65 -28.99
N GLN A 161 -4.37 -2.87 -29.61
CA GLN A 161 -3.06 -3.38 -30.08
C GLN A 161 -1.85 -2.62 -29.49
N ALA A 162 -2.04 -1.62 -28.64
CA ALA A 162 -0.95 -0.90 -28.00
C ALA A 162 -0.59 -1.48 -26.62
N VAL A 163 -0.19 -2.75 -26.57
CA VAL A 163 0.14 -3.45 -25.29
C VAL A 163 1.49 -3.01 -24.70
N ASN A 164 2.34 -2.31 -25.47
CA ASN A 164 3.73 -2.11 -25.05
C ASN A 164 4.10 -0.75 -24.42
N HIS A 165 3.20 0.25 -24.33
CA HIS A 165 3.61 1.59 -23.89
C HIS A 165 2.70 2.24 -22.81
N LEU A 166 2.48 1.51 -21.71
CA LEU A 166 1.84 2.00 -20.49
C LEU A 166 2.83 2.42 -19.37
N MET A 167 4.13 2.24 -19.56
CA MET A 167 5.14 2.54 -18.54
C MET A 167 5.22 4.02 -18.13
N PRO A 168 5.25 5.01 -19.04
CA PRO A 168 5.32 6.42 -18.63
C PRO A 168 4.06 6.84 -17.85
N PHE A 169 2.92 6.28 -18.22
CA PHE A 169 1.64 6.54 -17.55
C PHE A 169 1.59 5.99 -16.11
N ARG A 170 2.01 4.73 -15.93
CA ARG A 170 2.11 4.11 -14.60
C ARG A 170 3.13 4.84 -13.72
N PHE A 171 4.25 5.25 -14.29
CA PHE A 171 5.25 6.04 -13.60
C PHE A 171 4.67 7.37 -13.12
N TYR A 172 3.91 8.07 -13.96
CA TYR A 172 3.25 9.31 -13.58
C TYR A 172 2.26 9.12 -12.42
N TRP A 173 1.46 8.05 -12.40
CA TRP A 173 0.55 7.78 -11.26
C TRP A 173 1.28 7.55 -9.93
N VAL A 174 2.45 6.91 -9.96
CA VAL A 174 3.29 6.77 -8.77
C VAL A 174 3.85 8.12 -8.33
N VAL A 175 4.36 8.93 -9.27
CA VAL A 175 4.86 10.29 -8.99
C VAL A 175 3.76 11.19 -8.43
N ASN A 176 2.56 11.16 -9.02
CA ASN A 176 1.40 11.92 -8.55
C ASN A 176 1.00 11.54 -7.12
N PHE A 177 1.09 10.25 -6.76
CA PHE A 177 0.83 9.80 -5.38
C PHE A 177 1.86 10.32 -4.39
N VAL A 178 3.15 10.17 -4.70
CA VAL A 178 4.25 10.69 -3.85
C VAL A 178 4.08 12.19 -3.62
N MET A 179 3.73 12.93 -4.67
CA MET A 179 3.52 14.38 -4.58
C MET A 179 2.25 14.75 -3.80
N THR A 180 1.15 14.02 -3.97
CA THR A 180 -0.08 14.21 -3.17
C THR A 180 0.21 14.01 -1.68
N CYS A 181 0.99 12.97 -1.33
CA CYS A 181 1.42 12.75 0.06
C CYS A 181 2.30 13.89 0.59
N LEU A 182 3.17 14.45 -0.25
CA LEU A 182 4.04 15.56 0.12
C LEU A 182 3.22 16.86 0.37
N PHE A 183 2.24 17.18 -0.47
CA PHE A 183 1.29 18.28 -0.23
C PHE A 183 0.42 18.07 1.01
N ALA A 184 -0.05 16.83 1.24
CA ALA A 184 -0.81 16.51 2.45
C ALA A 184 0.05 16.63 3.71
N ALA A 185 1.32 16.22 3.67
CA ALA A 185 2.26 16.38 4.78
C ALA A 185 2.50 17.86 5.11
N THR A 186 2.64 18.72 4.08
CA THR A 186 2.78 20.18 4.31
C THR A 186 1.48 20.82 4.80
N ALA A 187 0.31 20.35 4.37
CA ALA A 187 -0.98 20.77 4.90
C ALA A 187 -1.14 20.42 6.40
N ILE A 188 -0.75 19.21 6.79
CA ILE A 188 -0.74 18.76 8.19
C ILE A 188 0.28 19.56 9.02
N ALA A 189 1.46 19.85 8.45
CA ALA A 189 2.48 20.69 9.10
C ALA A 189 1.96 22.14 9.33
N ARG A 190 1.23 22.71 8.36
CA ARG A 190 0.56 24.01 8.54
C ARG A 190 -0.48 23.97 9.64
N LEU A 191 -1.36 22.96 9.63
CA LEU A 191 -2.43 22.78 10.62
C LEU A 191 -1.89 22.67 12.05
N THR A 192 -0.79 21.95 12.23
CA THR A 192 -0.13 21.79 13.54
C THR A 192 0.63 23.05 13.98
N SER A 193 1.19 23.84 13.05
CA SER A 193 1.90 25.08 13.38
C SER A 193 0.98 26.23 13.81
N VAL A 194 -0.22 26.32 13.22
CA VAL A 194 -1.21 27.36 13.54
C VAL A 194 -1.88 27.11 14.90
N GLY A 195 -1.98 25.86 15.36
CA GLY A 195 -2.51 25.54 16.69
C GLY A 195 -1.65 26.00 17.87
N GLY A 196 -0.47 26.59 17.63
CA GLY A 196 0.50 26.98 18.66
C GLY A 196 0.67 28.49 18.94
N HIS A 197 -0.01 29.39 18.22
CA HIS A 197 0.14 30.84 18.43
C HIS A 197 -1.22 31.53 18.62
N ASN A 198 -1.33 32.31 19.70
CA ASN A 198 -2.55 32.92 20.22
C ASN A 198 -3.30 33.82 19.22
N ASN A 199 -4.62 33.86 19.43
CA ASN A 199 -5.59 34.91 19.11
C ASN A 199 -4.92 36.26 18.81
N ASN A 200 -4.97 36.68 17.55
CA ASN A 200 -5.41 37.99 17.08
C ASN A 200 -5.09 38.07 15.58
N ASN A 201 -6.14 38.27 14.77
CA ASN A 201 -6.22 38.18 13.30
C ASN A 201 -6.50 36.76 12.80
N MET A 202 -7.80 36.46 12.79
CA MET A 202 -8.42 35.26 12.25
C MET A 202 -8.38 35.27 10.71
N ASP A 203 -7.21 35.07 10.12
CA ASP A 203 -7.13 34.52 8.76
C ASP A 203 -7.23 33.00 8.92
N THR A 204 -8.46 32.49 8.75
CA THR A 204 -8.86 31.09 8.81
C THR A 204 -7.95 30.20 7.95
N GLY A 205 -6.93 29.63 8.60
CA GLY A 205 -5.80 28.94 7.96
C GLY A 205 -6.05 27.53 7.43
N LEU A 206 -7.30 27.18 7.08
CA LEU A 206 -7.60 25.95 6.33
C LEU A 206 -7.89 26.33 4.88
N ARG A 207 -6.84 26.33 4.05
CA ARG A 207 -6.98 26.65 2.62
C ARG A 207 -7.77 25.54 1.93
N LEU A 208 -8.63 25.90 0.98
CA LEU A 208 -9.38 24.91 0.17
C LEU A 208 -8.45 23.89 -0.49
N ASP A 209 -7.23 24.31 -0.86
CA ASP A 209 -6.19 23.45 -1.39
C ASP A 209 -5.67 22.41 -0.38
N ASP A 210 -5.52 22.79 0.89
CA ASP A 210 -5.05 21.89 1.94
C ASP A 210 -6.08 20.76 2.18
N ILE A 211 -7.37 21.11 2.14
CA ILE A 211 -8.48 20.15 2.21
C ILE A 211 -8.48 19.25 0.97
N PHE A 212 -8.28 19.82 -0.21
CA PHE A 212 -8.28 19.08 -1.47
C PHE A 212 -7.19 18.02 -1.54
N PHE A 213 -5.95 18.33 -1.14
CA PHE A 213 -4.86 17.35 -1.17
C PHE A 213 -5.05 16.25 -0.14
N LEU A 214 -5.63 16.55 1.04
CA LEU A 214 -6.02 15.54 2.02
C LEU A 214 -7.13 14.61 1.48
N ALA A 215 -8.15 15.19 0.85
CA ALA A 215 -9.25 14.44 0.24
C ALA A 215 -8.82 13.62 -0.99
N SER A 216 -7.74 14.01 -1.65
CA SER A 216 -7.23 13.34 -2.86
C SER A 216 -6.34 12.11 -2.57
N ILE A 217 -5.89 11.92 -1.31
CA ILE A 217 -5.04 10.78 -0.93
C ILE A 217 -5.66 9.42 -1.30
N PRO A 218 -6.95 9.12 -0.98
CA PRO A 218 -7.53 7.81 -1.28
C PRO A 218 -7.59 7.53 -2.78
N VAL A 219 -7.92 8.55 -3.57
CA VAL A 219 -8.02 8.44 -5.04
C VAL A 219 -6.64 8.25 -5.66
N SER A 220 -5.65 9.02 -5.21
CA SER A 220 -4.27 8.91 -5.68
C SER A 220 -3.61 7.58 -5.25
N SER A 221 -3.91 7.11 -4.04
CA SER A 221 -3.47 5.79 -3.53
C SER A 221 -4.05 4.63 -4.34
N PHE A 222 -5.31 4.73 -4.75
CA PHE A 222 -5.95 3.74 -5.62
C PHE A 222 -5.24 3.68 -6.99
N LEU A 223 -5.01 4.83 -7.63
CA LEU A 223 -4.30 4.88 -8.92
C LEU A 223 -2.85 4.39 -8.82
N CYS A 224 -2.14 4.69 -7.74
CA CYS A 224 -0.82 4.14 -7.46
C CYS A 224 -0.86 2.60 -7.33
N THR A 225 -1.88 2.07 -6.66
CA THR A 225 -2.07 0.61 -6.54
C THR A 225 -2.33 -0.03 -7.91
N VAL A 226 -3.11 0.62 -8.78
CA VAL A 226 -3.33 0.17 -10.17
C VAL A 226 -2.01 0.23 -10.96
N ALA A 227 -1.22 1.30 -10.79
CA ALA A 227 0.08 1.47 -11.45
C ALA A 227 1.06 0.33 -11.11
N VAL A 228 1.16 0.00 -9.82
CA VAL A 228 2.09 -1.01 -9.29
C VAL A 228 1.63 -2.44 -9.61
N ARG A 229 0.31 -2.72 -9.61
CA ARG A 229 -0.23 -4.06 -9.89
C ARG A 229 0.02 -4.55 -11.32
N GLY A 230 0.19 -3.63 -12.28
CA GLY A 230 0.68 -3.94 -13.61
C GLY A 230 -0.22 -4.78 -14.53
N HIS A 231 -1.34 -5.32 -14.05
CA HIS A 231 -2.36 -5.97 -14.89
C HIS A 231 -3.29 -4.91 -15.49
N SER A 232 -3.28 -4.76 -16.81
CA SER A 232 -4.20 -3.87 -17.54
C SER A 232 -5.67 -4.34 -17.52
N GLY A 233 -6.02 -5.34 -16.71
CA GLY A 233 -7.40 -5.81 -16.56
C GLY A 233 -8.03 -6.39 -17.83
N ILE A 234 -7.26 -6.66 -18.88
CA ILE A 234 -7.74 -7.20 -20.15
C ILE A 234 -7.32 -8.66 -20.21
N SER A 235 -8.31 -9.55 -20.07
CA SER A 235 -8.19 -10.95 -20.47
C SER A 235 -8.70 -11.07 -21.91
N VAL A 236 -7.80 -11.28 -22.86
CA VAL A 236 -8.19 -11.75 -24.19
C VAL A 236 -8.44 -13.25 -24.03
N ILE A 237 -9.70 -13.67 -24.06
CA ILE A 237 -10.01 -15.10 -24.22
C ILE A 237 -9.58 -15.46 -25.64
N ARG A 238 -8.42 -16.10 -25.77
CA ARG A 238 -8.11 -16.92 -26.94
C ARG A 238 -8.67 -18.29 -26.64
N GLU A 239 -9.69 -18.71 -27.39
CA GLU A 239 -9.99 -20.14 -27.52
C GLU A 239 -8.72 -20.83 -28.03
N PHE A 240 -8.03 -21.53 -27.14
CA PHE A 240 -7.02 -22.50 -27.49
C PHE A 240 -7.68 -23.86 -27.50
N ASP A 241 -7.63 -24.52 -28.65
CA ASP A 241 -8.14 -25.85 -28.90
C ASP A 241 -7.64 -26.83 -27.83
N SER A 242 -8.51 -27.17 -26.87
CA SER A 242 -8.30 -28.16 -25.82
C SER A 242 -9.61 -28.93 -25.61
N GLY A 243 -10.21 -29.38 -26.72
CA GLY A 243 -11.62 -29.79 -26.80
C GLY A 243 -12.01 -31.09 -26.10
N VAL A 244 -11.14 -31.77 -25.35
CA VAL A 244 -11.45 -33.11 -24.82
C VAL A 244 -11.50 -33.18 -23.28
N ASN A 245 -10.76 -32.33 -22.55
CA ASN A 245 -10.74 -32.39 -21.07
C ASN A 245 -11.65 -31.36 -20.37
N SER A 246 -12.08 -30.30 -21.06
CA SER A 246 -12.90 -29.26 -20.42
C SER A 246 -14.37 -29.66 -20.25
N ARG A 247 -14.91 -30.55 -21.10
CA ARG A 247 -16.32 -30.97 -21.01
C ARG A 247 -16.59 -31.84 -19.80
N THR A 248 -15.67 -32.73 -19.43
CA THR A 248 -15.77 -33.59 -18.24
C THR A 248 -15.60 -32.80 -16.94
N VAL A 249 -14.77 -31.76 -16.94
CA VAL A 249 -14.64 -30.84 -15.79
C VAL A 249 -15.88 -29.96 -15.66
N GLN A 250 -16.42 -29.41 -16.76
CA GLN A 250 -17.63 -28.58 -16.73
C GLN A 250 -18.90 -29.34 -16.36
N LEU A 251 -19.05 -30.61 -16.77
CA LEU A 251 -20.18 -31.44 -16.37
C LEU A 251 -20.18 -31.70 -14.85
N HIS A 252 -19.01 -31.90 -14.26
CA HIS A 252 -18.89 -32.09 -12.81
C HIS A 252 -19.08 -30.77 -12.03
N GLU A 253 -18.70 -29.64 -12.62
CA GLU A 253 -18.86 -28.30 -12.04
C GLU A 253 -20.33 -27.83 -12.03
N HIS A 254 -21.13 -28.24 -13.03
CA HIS A 254 -22.54 -27.87 -13.15
C HIS A 254 -23.47 -28.71 -12.24
N GLU A 255 -23.10 -29.94 -11.90
CA GLU A 255 -23.84 -30.76 -10.91
C GLU A 255 -23.56 -30.33 -9.46
N LEU A 256 -22.37 -29.81 -9.16
CA LEU A 256 -22.04 -29.35 -7.80
C LEU A 256 -22.55 -27.92 -7.51
N ALA A 257 -22.62 -27.06 -8.53
CA ALA A 257 -23.04 -25.66 -8.38
C ALA A 257 -24.56 -25.50 -8.15
N SER A 258 -25.38 -26.45 -8.59
CA SER A 258 -26.85 -26.37 -8.49
C SER A 258 -27.38 -26.61 -7.07
N ASN A 259 -26.61 -27.28 -6.20
CA ASN A 259 -26.98 -27.53 -4.80
C ASN A 259 -26.39 -26.50 -3.79
N ASP A 260 -25.47 -25.63 -4.22
CA ASP A 260 -24.70 -24.74 -3.32
C ASP A 260 -25.11 -23.25 -3.42
N GLU A 261 -26.28 -22.95 -4.01
CA GLU A 261 -26.82 -21.58 -4.07
C GLU A 261 -27.12 -20.98 -2.69
N ASN A 262 -27.19 -21.82 -1.64
CA ASN A 262 -27.59 -21.39 -0.30
C ASN A 262 -26.46 -20.88 0.61
N MET A 263 -25.19 -20.90 0.15
CA MET A 263 -24.07 -20.35 0.92
C MET A 263 -23.24 -19.38 0.09
N ARG A 264 -23.47 -18.07 0.29
CA ARG A 264 -22.64 -16.98 -0.27
C ARG A 264 -21.21 -17.07 0.26
N GLY A 265 -20.36 -17.88 -0.38
CA GLY A 265 -18.97 -18.06 -0.02
C GLY A 265 -18.12 -16.79 -0.20
N TYR A 266 -16.89 -16.81 0.33
CA TYR A 266 -15.93 -15.71 0.21
C TYR A 266 -15.69 -15.27 -1.26
N ALA A 267 -15.72 -16.22 -2.20
CA ALA A 267 -15.49 -15.98 -3.62
C ALA A 267 -16.59 -15.14 -4.30
N SER A 268 -17.85 -15.34 -3.96
CA SER A 268 -18.99 -14.62 -4.56
C SER A 268 -19.37 -13.35 -3.80
N ALA A 269 -18.78 -13.11 -2.62
CA ALA A 269 -19.04 -11.94 -1.80
C ALA A 269 -18.56 -10.62 -2.44
N SER A 270 -19.38 -9.57 -2.34
CA SER A 270 -19.02 -8.21 -2.73
C SER A 270 -17.85 -7.66 -1.90
N LEU A 271 -17.15 -6.65 -2.40
CA LEU A 271 -16.00 -6.07 -1.69
C LEU A 271 -16.37 -5.52 -0.31
N PHE A 272 -17.54 -4.91 -0.17
CA PHE A 272 -18.05 -4.45 1.12
C PHE A 272 -18.33 -5.63 2.07
N SER A 273 -18.96 -6.69 1.56
CA SER A 273 -19.21 -7.91 2.35
C SER A 273 -17.91 -8.56 2.81
N ARG A 274 -16.86 -8.57 1.96
CA ARG A 274 -15.53 -9.06 2.32
C ARG A 274 -14.85 -8.19 3.36
N ALA A 275 -14.95 -6.86 3.25
CA ALA A 275 -14.33 -5.93 4.19
C ALA A 275 -14.92 -6.07 5.60
N VAL A 276 -16.25 -6.18 5.71
CA VAL A 276 -16.98 -6.24 7.00
C VAL A 276 -17.28 -7.69 7.43
N PHE A 277 -16.73 -8.69 6.73
CA PHE A 277 -16.92 -10.12 7.03
C PHE A 277 -18.39 -10.61 7.01
N LEU A 278 -19.29 -9.90 6.34
CA LEU A 278 -20.73 -10.26 6.27
C LEU A 278 -20.98 -11.61 5.60
N TRP A 279 -20.06 -12.05 4.74
CA TRP A 279 -20.12 -13.36 4.08
C TRP A 279 -20.03 -14.55 5.06
N ALA A 280 -19.48 -14.35 6.26
CA ALA A 280 -19.38 -15.40 7.27
C ALA A 280 -20.68 -15.60 8.09
N ASN A 281 -21.55 -14.59 8.12
CA ASN A 281 -22.77 -14.59 8.94
C ASN A 281 -23.70 -15.79 8.69
N PRO A 282 -23.96 -16.24 7.44
CA PRO A 282 -24.80 -17.41 7.20
C PRO A 282 -24.26 -18.69 7.86
N LEU A 283 -22.94 -18.90 7.79
CA LEU A 283 -22.29 -20.07 8.40
C LEU A 283 -22.32 -20.00 9.92
N ILE A 284 -22.03 -18.83 10.49
CA ILE A 284 -22.10 -18.61 11.96
C ILE A 284 -23.53 -18.84 12.46
N LYS A 285 -24.54 -18.32 11.74
CA LYS A 285 -25.96 -18.51 12.10
C LYS A 285 -26.37 -19.99 12.04
N LYS A 286 -25.82 -20.75 11.09
CA LYS A 286 -26.06 -22.20 10.98
C LYS A 286 -25.42 -22.94 12.16
N GLY A 287 -24.16 -22.63 12.47
CA GLY A 287 -23.44 -23.19 13.63
C GLY A 287 -24.03 -22.83 14.99
N TYR A 288 -24.69 -21.68 15.11
CA TYR A 288 -25.45 -21.30 16.31
C TYR A 288 -26.69 -22.17 16.53
N LYS A 289 -27.33 -22.62 15.44
CA LYS A 289 -28.55 -23.43 15.51
C LYS A 289 -28.28 -24.92 15.70
N ALA A 290 -27.22 -25.44 15.08
CA ALA A 290 -26.85 -26.83 15.16
C ALA A 290 -25.33 -27.00 14.96
N PRO A 291 -24.71 -28.05 15.53
CA PRO A 291 -23.32 -28.40 15.24
C PRO A 291 -23.09 -28.56 13.73
N LEU A 292 -22.11 -27.83 13.19
CA LEU A 292 -21.78 -27.87 11.76
C LEU A 292 -21.18 -29.22 11.37
N LYS A 293 -21.67 -29.78 10.27
CA LYS A 293 -21.05 -30.95 9.62
C LYS A 293 -20.05 -30.51 8.55
N ALA A 294 -19.12 -31.39 8.18
CA ALA A 294 -18.02 -31.07 7.26
C ALA A 294 -18.50 -30.69 5.84
N ASP A 295 -19.59 -31.30 5.39
CA ASP A 295 -20.28 -31.03 4.12
C ASP A 295 -20.98 -29.67 4.08
N GLU A 296 -21.24 -29.06 5.23
CA GLU A 296 -21.91 -27.77 5.34
C GLU A 296 -20.94 -26.58 5.34
N VAL A 297 -19.63 -26.85 5.34
CA VAL A 297 -18.59 -25.82 5.29
C VAL A 297 -18.33 -25.48 3.82
N PRO A 298 -18.42 -24.19 3.43
CA PRO A 298 -18.20 -23.78 2.05
C PRO A 298 -16.83 -24.22 1.53
N SER A 299 -16.80 -24.67 0.27
CA SER A 299 -15.57 -25.05 -0.41
C SER A 299 -14.63 -23.85 -0.61
N LEU A 300 -13.33 -24.14 -0.72
CA LEU A 300 -12.33 -23.09 -0.95
C LEU A 300 -12.50 -22.46 -2.35
N PRO A 301 -12.33 -21.14 -2.48
CA PRO A 301 -12.28 -20.48 -3.79
C PRO A 301 -11.28 -21.14 -4.72
N THR A 302 -11.58 -21.31 -6.01
CA THR A 302 -10.71 -22.01 -6.97
C THR A 302 -9.30 -21.42 -7.05
N ASP A 303 -9.12 -20.13 -6.75
CA ASP A 303 -7.82 -19.45 -6.68
C ASP A 303 -6.96 -19.85 -5.47
N HIS A 304 -7.52 -20.57 -4.51
CA HIS A 304 -6.86 -21.05 -3.28
C HIS A 304 -6.66 -22.56 -3.28
N HIS A 305 -7.04 -23.24 -4.37
CA HIS A 305 -6.79 -24.66 -4.54
C HIS A 305 -5.29 -24.94 -4.64
N THR A 306 -4.88 -26.05 -4.03
CA THR A 306 -3.49 -26.50 -3.95
C THR A 306 -2.89 -26.77 -5.32
N GLU A 307 -3.70 -27.23 -6.29
CA GLU A 307 -3.24 -27.48 -7.65
C GLU A 307 -2.74 -26.19 -8.34
N LYS A 308 -3.55 -25.12 -8.30
CA LYS A 308 -3.15 -23.82 -8.86
C LYS A 308 -1.94 -23.25 -8.10
N MET A 309 -1.94 -23.34 -6.77
CA MET A 309 -0.86 -22.79 -5.96
C MET A 309 0.47 -23.53 -6.16
N SER A 310 0.41 -24.85 -6.36
CA SER A 310 1.59 -25.67 -6.68
C SER A 310 2.13 -25.36 -8.08
N LYS A 311 1.25 -25.18 -9.08
CA LYS A 311 1.68 -24.74 -10.43
C LYS A 311 2.35 -23.36 -10.36
N LEU A 312 1.79 -22.42 -9.60
CA LEU A 312 2.39 -21.10 -9.40
C LEU A 312 3.78 -21.17 -8.75
N PHE A 313 3.95 -22.06 -7.77
CA PHE A 313 5.23 -22.29 -7.10
C PHE A 313 6.28 -22.87 -8.05
N GLU A 314 5.92 -23.88 -8.83
CA GLU A 314 6.80 -24.50 -9.83
C GLU A 314 7.23 -23.51 -10.92
N LEU A 315 6.30 -22.68 -11.41
CA LEU A 315 6.58 -21.66 -12.43
C LEU A 315 7.56 -20.57 -11.94
N ASN A 316 7.52 -20.24 -10.65
CA ASN A 316 8.38 -19.22 -10.04
C ASN A 316 9.62 -19.81 -9.36
N TRP A 317 9.87 -21.12 -9.49
CA TRP A 317 11.08 -21.75 -9.00
C TRP A 317 12.30 -21.24 -9.78
N PRO A 318 13.39 -20.82 -9.12
CA PRO A 318 14.57 -20.29 -9.81
C PRO A 318 15.17 -21.36 -10.72
N LYS A 319 15.48 -20.95 -11.95
CA LYS A 319 16.15 -21.85 -12.91
C LYS A 319 17.58 -22.14 -12.44
N PRO A 320 18.17 -23.28 -12.83
CA PRO A 320 19.56 -23.61 -12.44
C PRO A 320 20.58 -22.51 -12.75
N ALA A 321 20.34 -21.73 -13.82
CA ALA A 321 21.18 -20.59 -14.20
C ALA A 321 21.14 -19.39 -13.22
N GLU A 322 20.13 -19.29 -12.35
CA GLU A 322 19.96 -18.16 -11.42
C GLU A 322 20.78 -18.29 -10.13
N ASN A 323 21.45 -19.43 -9.87
CA ASN A 323 22.35 -19.66 -8.71
C ASN A 323 21.89 -19.02 -7.39
N SER A 324 20.60 -19.17 -7.06
CA SER A 324 20.05 -18.58 -5.84
C SER A 324 20.47 -19.38 -4.61
N LYS A 325 21.11 -18.70 -3.64
CA LYS A 325 21.48 -19.28 -2.33
C LYS A 325 20.26 -19.74 -1.52
N HIS A 326 19.09 -19.13 -1.74
CA HIS A 326 17.86 -19.42 -0.99
C HIS A 326 16.65 -19.52 -1.94
N PRO A 327 16.50 -20.65 -2.66
CA PRO A 327 15.50 -20.78 -3.71
C PRO A 327 14.06 -20.70 -3.17
N VAL A 328 13.78 -21.33 -2.03
CA VAL A 328 12.44 -21.33 -1.41
C VAL A 328 11.98 -19.91 -1.04
N LYS A 329 12.83 -19.13 -0.38
CA LYS A 329 12.52 -17.73 0.00
C LYS A 329 12.23 -16.88 -1.23
N MET A 330 13.05 -17.02 -2.28
CA MET A 330 12.87 -16.28 -3.53
C MET A 330 11.55 -16.66 -4.21
N THR A 331 11.23 -17.95 -4.31
CA THR A 331 9.99 -18.42 -4.92
C THR A 331 8.76 -17.94 -4.14
N LEU A 332 8.76 -18.07 -2.82
CA LEU A 332 7.66 -17.57 -1.98
C LEU A 332 7.46 -16.07 -2.16
N PHE A 333 8.54 -15.29 -2.17
CA PHE A 333 8.44 -13.86 -2.43
C PHE A 333 7.87 -13.59 -3.84
N ARG A 334 8.36 -14.24 -4.89
CA ARG A 334 7.84 -14.09 -6.27
C ARG A 334 6.36 -14.43 -6.38
N CYS A 335 5.90 -15.51 -5.74
CA CYS A 335 4.50 -15.95 -5.75
C CYS A 335 3.58 -14.98 -5.01
N PHE A 336 4.00 -14.51 -3.83
CA PHE A 336 3.10 -13.85 -2.87
C PHE A 336 3.41 -12.38 -2.59
N TRP A 337 4.34 -11.74 -3.30
CA TRP A 337 4.72 -10.34 -3.02
C TRP A 337 3.52 -9.38 -3.07
N ARG A 338 2.51 -9.67 -3.90
CA ARG A 338 1.30 -8.84 -4.02
C ARG A 338 0.46 -8.88 -2.75
N ASP A 339 0.30 -10.06 -2.16
CA ASP A 339 -0.43 -10.24 -0.90
C ASP A 339 0.37 -9.62 0.26
N ILE A 340 1.70 -9.84 0.31
CA ILE A 340 2.60 -9.24 1.30
C ILE A 340 2.54 -7.70 1.24
N ALA A 341 2.57 -7.11 0.04
CA ALA A 341 2.48 -5.67 -0.14
C ALA A 341 1.13 -5.11 0.33
N PHE A 342 0.03 -5.81 0.03
CA PHE A 342 -1.31 -5.41 0.48
C PHE A 342 -1.47 -5.49 2.00
N ILE A 343 -0.96 -6.56 2.63
CA ILE A 343 -0.93 -6.70 4.09
C ILE A 343 -0.09 -5.57 4.70
N GLY A 344 1.07 -5.27 4.13
CA GLY A 344 1.92 -4.15 4.56
C GLY A 344 1.20 -2.80 4.52
N PHE A 345 0.45 -2.52 3.45
CA PHE A 345 -0.37 -1.32 3.34
C PHE A 345 -1.42 -1.23 4.47
N LEU A 346 -2.16 -2.31 4.75
CA LEU A 346 -3.13 -2.35 5.85
C LEU A 346 -2.45 -2.10 7.21
N ALA A 347 -1.23 -2.58 7.37
CA ALA A 347 -0.45 -2.39 8.58
C ALA A 347 -0.03 -0.93 8.80
N ILE A 348 0.39 -0.22 7.73
CA ILE A 348 0.69 1.22 7.79
C ILE A 348 -0.59 2.01 8.07
N LEU A 349 -1.69 1.67 7.40
CA LEU A 349 -2.98 2.34 7.62
C LEU A 349 -3.44 2.18 9.07
N ARG A 350 -3.34 0.97 9.63
CA ARG A 350 -3.61 0.70 11.05
C ARG A 350 -2.75 1.59 11.95
N LEU A 351 -1.45 1.66 11.67
CA LEU A 351 -0.51 2.45 12.47
C LEU A 351 -0.85 3.95 12.44
N ALA A 352 -1.13 4.49 11.26
CA ALA A 352 -1.47 5.91 11.08
C ALA A 352 -2.73 6.30 11.87
N VAL A 353 -3.77 5.47 11.77
CA VAL A 353 -5.07 5.76 12.39
C VAL A 353 -5.06 5.54 13.91
N MET A 354 -4.27 4.59 14.41
CA MET A 354 -4.11 4.32 15.84
C MET A 354 -3.64 5.55 16.64
N PHE A 355 -2.80 6.40 16.05
CA PHE A 355 -2.28 7.61 16.72
C PHE A 355 -3.22 8.83 16.65
N ILE A 356 -4.29 8.79 15.85
CA ILE A 356 -5.26 9.88 15.78
C ILE A 356 -5.88 10.13 17.16
N GLY A 357 -6.25 9.07 17.90
CA GLY A 357 -6.81 9.19 19.24
C GLY A 357 -5.91 9.99 20.21
N PRO A 358 -4.67 9.54 20.47
CA PRO A 358 -3.70 10.27 21.29
C PRO A 358 -3.47 11.71 20.84
N VAL A 359 -3.39 11.97 19.53
CA VAL A 359 -3.19 13.32 18.98
C VAL A 359 -4.36 14.25 19.30
N LEU A 360 -5.58 13.73 19.32
CA LEU A 360 -6.79 14.50 19.59
C LEU A 360 -7.04 14.78 21.08
N ILE A 361 -6.34 14.11 22.02
CA ILE A 361 -6.62 14.23 23.46
C ILE A 361 -6.55 15.68 23.94
N GLN A 362 -5.53 16.43 23.55
CA GLN A 362 -5.39 17.83 23.96
C GLN A 362 -6.55 18.69 23.48
N SER A 363 -7.03 18.48 22.24
CA SER A 363 -8.20 19.18 21.70
C SER A 363 -9.47 18.83 22.46
N PHE A 364 -9.65 17.56 22.89
CA PHE A 364 -10.76 17.17 23.75
C PHE A 364 -10.65 17.82 25.15
N VAL A 365 -9.46 17.89 25.73
CA VAL A 365 -9.23 18.55 27.03
C VAL A 365 -9.51 20.05 26.94
N ASP A 366 -9.01 20.73 25.91
CA ASP A 366 -9.21 22.17 25.74
C ASP A 366 -10.68 22.53 25.47
N PHE A 367 -11.39 21.69 24.71
CA PHE A 367 -12.84 21.82 24.51
C PHE A 367 -13.63 21.63 25.81
N THR A 368 -13.35 20.56 26.56
CA THR A 368 -14.05 20.28 27.83
C THR A 368 -13.69 21.27 28.95
N SER A 369 -12.51 21.88 28.89
CA SER A 369 -12.08 22.95 29.81
C SER A 369 -12.69 24.32 29.47
N GLY A 370 -13.52 24.43 28.43
CA GLY A 370 -14.17 25.67 28.03
C GLY A 370 -13.26 26.71 27.38
N LYS A 371 -12.01 26.34 27.01
CA LYS A 371 -11.08 27.23 26.30
C LYS A 371 -11.46 27.43 24.83
N ARG A 372 -12.27 26.53 24.28
CA ARG A 372 -12.82 26.59 22.93
C ARG A 372 -14.31 26.29 22.98
N SER A 373 -15.11 27.17 22.38
CA SER A 373 -16.57 27.21 22.61
C SER A 373 -17.39 27.14 21.32
N ASP A 374 -16.77 26.84 20.18
CA ASP A 374 -17.51 26.72 18.91
C ASP A 374 -18.36 25.43 18.92
N PRO A 375 -19.70 25.53 18.75
CA PRO A 375 -20.58 24.38 18.65
C PRO A 375 -20.21 23.38 17.56
N ASN A 376 -19.49 23.80 16.52
CA ASN A 376 -19.11 22.92 15.42
C ASN A 376 -17.89 22.05 15.77
N GLU A 377 -16.97 22.54 16.61
CA GLU A 377 -15.73 21.84 16.97
C GLU A 377 -16.02 20.50 17.67
N ARG A 378 -17.07 20.43 18.48
CA ARG A 378 -17.51 19.19 19.16
C ARG A 378 -17.87 18.08 18.18
N TYR A 379 -18.59 18.43 17.10
CA TYR A 379 -19.02 17.46 16.10
C TYR A 379 -17.83 16.98 15.28
N TYR A 380 -16.90 17.87 14.95
CA TYR A 380 -15.67 17.49 14.26
C TYR A 380 -14.79 16.57 15.10
N LEU A 381 -14.59 16.86 16.39
CA LEU A 381 -13.77 16.03 17.28
C LEU A 381 -14.35 14.62 17.44
N VAL A 382 -15.65 14.51 17.75
CA VAL A 382 -16.32 13.22 17.93
C VAL A 382 -16.40 12.43 16.61
N SER A 383 -16.73 13.09 15.50
CA SER A 383 -16.82 12.45 14.19
C SER A 383 -15.45 11.93 13.74
N THR A 384 -14.40 12.74 13.87
CA THR A 384 -13.03 12.37 13.50
C THR A 384 -12.57 11.16 14.30
N LEU A 385 -12.77 11.16 15.62
CA LEU A 385 -12.40 10.03 16.47
C LEU A 385 -13.19 8.77 16.12
N SER A 386 -14.49 8.88 15.88
CA SER A 386 -15.35 7.73 15.54
C SER A 386 -14.97 7.10 14.19
N ILE A 387 -14.73 7.93 13.17
CA ILE A 387 -14.27 7.49 11.85
C ILE A 387 -12.90 6.82 11.98
N ALA A 388 -11.97 7.45 12.71
CA ALA A 388 -10.65 6.88 12.95
C ALA A 388 -10.75 5.50 13.62
N LYS A 389 -11.49 5.36 14.72
CA LYS A 389 -11.64 4.08 15.41
C LYS A 389 -12.29 3.00 14.54
N THR A 390 -13.26 3.37 13.71
CA THR A 390 -13.86 2.43 12.75
C THR A 390 -12.84 1.92 11.74
N ILE A 391 -12.04 2.81 11.16
CA ILE A 391 -10.99 2.44 10.19
C ILE A 391 -9.88 1.62 10.86
N GLU A 392 -9.50 1.95 12.10
CA GLU A 392 -8.51 1.22 12.88
C GLU A 392 -8.92 -0.24 13.08
N VAL A 393 -10.15 -0.46 13.56
CA VAL A 393 -10.71 -1.81 13.78
C VAL A 393 -10.77 -2.58 12.46
N LEU A 394 -11.33 -1.98 11.42
CA LEU A 394 -11.46 -2.63 10.10
C LEU A 394 -10.10 -3.03 9.52
N SER A 395 -9.12 -2.11 9.57
CA SER A 395 -7.77 -2.35 9.05
C SER A 395 -7.04 -3.41 9.87
N SER A 396 -7.22 -3.42 11.20
CA SER A 396 -6.61 -4.41 12.10
C SER A 396 -7.14 -5.83 11.83
N HIS A 397 -8.46 -6.00 11.73
CA HIS A 397 -9.05 -7.30 11.43
C HIS A 397 -8.72 -7.76 10.01
N GLN A 398 -8.73 -6.86 9.03
CA GLN A 398 -8.34 -7.21 7.66
C GLN A 398 -6.87 -7.59 7.58
N PHE A 399 -5.98 -6.90 8.29
CA PHE A 399 -4.56 -7.26 8.39
C PHE A 399 -4.39 -8.69 8.94
N ASN A 400 -5.04 -9.00 10.06
CA ASN A 400 -4.95 -10.33 10.68
C ASN A 400 -5.50 -11.43 9.77
N PHE A 401 -6.69 -11.21 9.19
CA PHE A 401 -7.32 -12.18 8.29
C PHE A 401 -6.47 -12.45 7.05
N GLN A 402 -5.97 -11.40 6.39
CA GLN A 402 -5.17 -11.56 5.17
C GLN A 402 -3.81 -12.19 5.44
N SER A 403 -3.19 -11.88 6.59
CA SER A 403 -1.94 -12.50 6.99
C SER A 403 -2.10 -13.99 7.29
N GLN A 404 -3.12 -14.38 8.04
CA GLN A 404 -3.45 -15.79 8.30
C GLN A 404 -3.77 -16.54 7.00
N ARG A 405 -4.57 -15.93 6.12
CA ARG A 405 -4.87 -16.48 4.79
C ARG A 405 -3.60 -16.70 3.98
N LEU A 406 -2.68 -15.74 3.95
CA LEU A 406 -1.41 -15.87 3.25
C LEU A 406 -0.56 -17.01 3.85
N GLY A 407 -0.48 -17.12 5.18
CA GLY A 407 0.20 -18.23 5.87
C GLY A 407 -0.33 -19.59 5.43
N MET A 408 -1.65 -19.77 5.40
CA MET A 408 -2.28 -21.01 4.93
C MET A 408 -1.95 -21.33 3.46
N LEU A 409 -1.93 -20.34 2.57
CA LEU A 409 -1.57 -20.53 1.16
C LEU A 409 -0.10 -20.94 1.00
N ILE A 410 0.79 -20.37 1.81
CA ILE A 410 2.21 -20.73 1.82
C ILE A 410 2.39 -22.17 2.32
N ARG A 411 1.75 -22.53 3.45
CA ARG A 411 1.79 -23.89 4.01
C ARG A 411 1.31 -24.92 3.00
N SER A 412 0.16 -24.69 2.36
CA SER A 412 -0.41 -25.63 1.41
C SER A 412 0.46 -25.80 0.15
N SER A 413 1.07 -24.71 -0.33
CA SER A 413 2.02 -24.72 -1.43
C SER A 413 3.29 -25.52 -1.11
N LEU A 414 3.84 -25.30 0.09
CA LEU A 414 5.05 -25.98 0.55
C LEU A 414 4.84 -27.48 0.76
N ILE A 415 3.77 -27.88 1.46
CA ILE A 415 3.44 -29.29 1.68
C ILE A 415 3.27 -30.00 0.33
N THR A 416 2.52 -29.40 -0.61
CA THR A 416 2.31 -29.99 -1.94
C THR A 416 3.62 -30.13 -2.71
N SER A 417 4.50 -29.12 -2.65
CA SER A 417 5.78 -29.13 -3.35
C SER A 417 6.76 -30.12 -2.73
N LEU A 418 6.83 -30.19 -1.40
CA LEU A 418 7.61 -31.18 -0.67
C LEU A 418 7.13 -32.60 -0.97
N TYR A 419 5.81 -32.82 -1.05
CA TYR A 419 5.23 -34.13 -1.33
C TYR A 419 5.60 -34.60 -2.74
N LYS A 420 5.40 -33.74 -3.75
CA LYS A 420 5.83 -34.00 -5.13
C LYS A 420 7.33 -34.26 -5.24
N LYS A 421 8.15 -33.51 -4.51
CA LYS A 421 9.60 -33.72 -4.48
C LYS A 421 9.95 -35.04 -3.82
N GLY A 422 9.26 -35.39 -2.73
CA GLY A 422 9.41 -36.64 -1.99
C GLY A 422 9.22 -37.87 -2.90
N LEU A 423 8.18 -37.86 -3.72
CA LEU A 423 7.88 -38.91 -4.70
C LEU A 423 8.93 -39.05 -5.82
N ARG A 424 9.80 -38.06 -6.01
CA ARG A 424 10.82 -38.00 -7.07
C ARG A 424 12.25 -38.02 -6.54
N LEU A 425 12.46 -38.34 -5.26
CA LEU A 425 13.79 -38.44 -4.66
C LEU A 425 14.53 -39.69 -5.17
N SER A 426 15.83 -39.55 -5.45
CA SER A 426 16.71 -40.69 -5.71
C SER A 426 16.92 -41.52 -4.44
N CYS A 427 17.32 -42.78 -4.58
CA CYS A 427 17.61 -43.64 -3.43
C CYS A 427 18.71 -43.05 -2.52
N SER A 428 19.75 -42.45 -3.10
CA SER A 428 20.83 -41.78 -2.36
C SER A 428 20.32 -40.56 -1.58
N SER A 429 19.50 -39.70 -2.19
CA SER A 429 18.92 -38.55 -1.48
C SER A 429 17.89 -38.94 -0.41
N ARG A 430 17.18 -40.07 -0.60
CA ARG A 430 16.26 -40.63 0.40
C ARG A 430 16.99 -41.27 1.59
N GLN A 431 18.22 -41.73 1.40
CA GLN A 431 19.09 -42.16 2.52
C GLN A 431 19.67 -40.95 3.27
N ALA A 432 20.01 -39.87 2.55
CA ALA A 432 20.49 -38.64 3.16
C ALA A 432 19.41 -37.87 3.95
N HIS A 433 18.15 -38.00 3.53
CA HIS A 433 16.98 -37.46 4.22
C HIS A 433 16.00 -38.57 4.55
N GLU A 434 16.04 -39.04 5.80
CA GLU A 434 15.09 -40.04 6.29
C GLU A 434 13.64 -39.56 6.11
N VAL A 435 12.73 -40.51 5.93
CA VAL A 435 11.29 -40.22 5.76
C VAL A 435 10.76 -39.37 6.92
N GLY A 436 11.22 -39.62 8.14
CA GLY A 436 10.86 -38.82 9.33
C GLY A 436 11.26 -37.34 9.20
N GLN A 437 12.43 -37.04 8.62
CA GLN A 437 12.86 -35.65 8.39
C GLN A 437 11.98 -34.96 7.35
N ILE A 438 11.61 -35.66 6.28
CA ILE A 438 10.73 -35.11 5.24
C ILE A 438 9.34 -34.81 5.81
N VAL A 439 8.81 -35.71 6.64
CA VAL A 439 7.54 -35.48 7.35
C VAL A 439 7.67 -34.30 8.32
N ASN A 440 8.81 -34.15 8.99
CA ASN A 440 9.08 -32.99 9.86
C ASN A 440 9.06 -31.66 9.08
N TYR A 441 9.67 -31.61 7.89
CA TYR A 441 9.61 -30.41 7.02
C TYR A 441 8.17 -30.02 6.65
N MET A 442 7.31 -31.01 6.41
CA MET A 442 5.90 -30.78 6.06
C MET A 442 5.05 -30.39 7.27
N ALA A 443 5.27 -31.04 8.42
CA ALA A 443 4.45 -30.86 9.60
C ALA A 443 4.83 -29.61 10.40
N VAL A 444 6.13 -29.45 10.68
CA VAL A 444 6.67 -28.43 11.59
C VAL A 444 7.14 -27.21 10.82
N ASP A 445 8.08 -27.35 9.89
CA ASP A 445 8.71 -26.18 9.25
C ASP A 445 7.71 -25.39 8.39
N ALA A 446 6.84 -26.09 7.64
CA ALA A 446 5.79 -25.43 6.87
C ALA A 446 4.72 -24.77 7.76
N GLN A 447 4.46 -25.30 8.96
CA GLN A 447 3.58 -24.65 9.95
C GLN A 447 4.23 -23.38 10.47
N GLN A 448 5.48 -23.48 10.90
CA GLN A 448 6.22 -22.36 11.46
C GLN A 448 6.35 -21.21 10.47
N LEU A 449 6.54 -21.50 9.19
CA LEU A 449 6.58 -20.47 8.15
C LEU A 449 5.22 -19.80 7.92
N SER A 450 4.12 -20.55 8.03
CA SER A 450 2.76 -19.98 8.00
C SER A 450 2.54 -19.03 9.16
N ASP A 451 2.87 -19.47 10.37
CA ASP A 451 2.66 -18.69 11.60
C ASP A 451 3.54 -17.42 11.61
N MET A 452 4.73 -17.50 11.00
CA MET A 452 5.62 -16.35 10.83
C MET A 452 4.99 -15.23 9.97
N MET A 453 4.06 -15.52 9.06
CA MET A 453 3.45 -14.49 8.20
C MET A 453 2.70 -13.42 9.00
N VAL A 454 2.14 -13.80 10.16
CA VAL A 454 1.48 -12.87 11.08
C VAL A 454 2.49 -11.93 11.74
N GLN A 455 3.69 -12.41 12.01
CA GLN A 455 4.74 -11.64 12.66
C GLN A 455 5.63 -10.85 11.69
N LEU A 456 5.63 -11.20 10.41
CA LEU A 456 6.54 -10.63 9.40
C LEU A 456 6.50 -9.10 9.36
N HIS A 457 5.30 -8.51 9.43
CA HIS A 457 5.16 -7.06 9.44
C HIS A 457 5.42 -6.43 10.82
N SER A 458 5.31 -7.19 11.90
CA SER A 458 5.59 -6.70 13.26
C SER A 458 7.06 -6.30 13.43
N ILE A 459 7.99 -6.97 12.72
CA ILE A 459 9.44 -6.71 12.81
C ILE A 459 9.80 -5.24 12.56
N TRP A 460 9.19 -4.61 11.55
CA TRP A 460 9.46 -3.22 11.20
C TRP A 460 8.39 -2.26 11.74
N LEU A 461 7.15 -2.74 11.98
CA LEU A 461 6.11 -1.92 12.58
C LEU A 461 6.35 -1.61 14.05
N MET A 462 6.87 -2.55 14.86
CA MET A 462 7.10 -2.30 16.29
C MET A 462 8.08 -1.14 16.51
N PRO A 463 9.28 -1.13 15.89
CA PRO A 463 10.21 -0.02 16.04
C PRO A 463 9.59 1.31 15.60
N LEU A 464 8.86 1.30 14.48
CA LEU A 464 8.19 2.50 13.97
C LEU A 464 7.10 2.99 14.93
N GLN A 465 6.30 2.08 15.48
CA GLN A 465 5.26 2.38 16.46
C GLN A 465 5.84 2.99 17.74
N VAL A 466 6.93 2.42 18.26
CA VAL A 466 7.64 2.96 19.43
C VAL A 466 8.20 4.34 19.12
N ALA A 467 8.83 4.52 17.96
CA ALA A 467 9.39 5.81 17.56
C ALA A 467 8.31 6.91 17.49
N VAL A 468 7.18 6.64 16.83
CA VAL A 468 6.06 7.61 16.74
C VAL A 468 5.49 7.91 18.13
N ALA A 469 5.30 6.89 18.97
CA ALA A 469 4.80 7.07 20.33
C ALA A 469 5.73 7.96 21.17
N LEU A 470 7.05 7.76 21.09
CA LEU A 470 8.04 8.57 21.80
C LEU A 470 8.06 10.02 21.30
N VAL A 471 7.95 10.23 19.99
CA VAL A 471 7.86 11.58 19.40
C VAL A 471 6.62 12.31 19.92
N LEU A 472 5.46 11.65 19.93
CA LEU A 472 4.23 12.23 20.47
C LEU A 472 4.36 12.54 21.97
N LEU A 473 4.87 11.59 22.75
CA LEU A 473 5.06 11.76 24.19
C LEU A 473 5.99 12.93 24.52
N TYR A 474 7.10 13.06 23.77
CA TYR A 474 8.00 14.20 23.88
C TYR A 474 7.32 15.51 23.48
N GLY A 475 6.46 15.49 22.47
CA GLY A 475 5.66 16.66 22.08
C GLY A 475 4.75 17.17 23.20
N TYR A 476 4.08 16.27 23.93
CA TYR A 476 3.16 16.65 25.00
C TYR A 476 3.86 17.02 26.32
N LEU A 477 4.81 16.19 26.76
CA LEU A 477 5.41 16.34 28.09
C LEU A 477 6.76 17.07 28.05
N LYS A 478 7.50 17.00 26.95
CA LYS A 478 8.89 17.49 26.80
C LYS A 478 9.85 16.76 27.76
N VAL A 479 10.50 17.48 28.67
CA VAL A 479 11.60 16.99 29.54
C VAL A 479 11.22 15.78 30.42
N PRO A 480 10.03 15.71 31.06
CA PRO A 480 9.61 14.54 31.85
C PRO A 480 9.52 13.24 31.03
N ALA A 481 9.24 13.31 29.71
CA ALA A 481 9.22 12.13 28.87
C ALA A 481 10.61 11.47 28.75
N LEU A 482 11.67 12.28 28.71
CA LEU A 482 13.05 11.79 28.67
C LEU A 482 13.44 11.12 30.00
N ALA A 483 13.02 11.69 31.13
CA ALA A 483 13.25 11.08 32.44
C ALA A 483 12.54 9.72 32.58
N ALA A 484 11.29 9.62 32.12
CA ALA A 484 10.54 8.37 32.10
C ALA A 484 11.20 7.31 31.19
N LEU A 485 11.67 7.71 30.00
CA LEU A 485 12.38 6.82 29.09
C LEU A 485 13.68 6.28 29.71
N LEU A 486 14.45 7.15 30.37
CA LEU A 486 15.66 6.77 31.10
C LEU A 486 15.33 5.74 32.20
N GLY A 487 14.25 5.97 32.95
CA GLY A 487 13.77 5.06 33.98
C GLY A 487 13.41 3.68 33.42
N VAL A 488 12.68 3.62 32.30
CA VAL A 488 12.33 2.35 31.64
C VAL A 488 13.57 1.61 31.15
N ILE A 489 14.53 2.31 30.55
CA ILE A 489 15.80 1.71 30.10
C ILE A 489 16.59 1.15 31.29
N LEU A 490 16.66 1.86 32.41
CA LEU A 490 17.34 1.41 33.61
C LEU A 490 16.67 0.18 34.23
N VAL A 491 15.33 0.14 34.29
CA VAL A 491 14.58 -1.03 34.77
C VAL A 491 14.79 -2.22 33.83
N LEU A 492 14.73 -2.02 32.52
CA LEU A 492 15.00 -3.09 31.54
C LEU A 492 16.44 -3.62 31.66
N ALA A 493 17.42 -2.73 31.77
CA ALA A 493 18.81 -3.11 31.98
C ALA A 493 18.99 -3.90 33.28
N PHE A 494 18.36 -3.45 34.37
CA PHE A 494 18.38 -4.16 35.65
C PHE A 494 17.76 -5.56 35.55
N VAL A 495 16.62 -5.70 34.87
CA VAL A 495 15.96 -7.00 34.64
C VAL A 495 16.86 -7.91 33.81
N VAL A 496 17.43 -7.43 32.70
CA VAL A 496 18.31 -8.22 31.84
C VAL A 496 19.55 -8.68 32.60
N VAL A 497 20.20 -7.79 33.36
CA VAL A 497 21.37 -8.13 34.18
C VAL A 497 21.01 -9.17 35.25
N ARG A 498 19.84 -9.04 35.90
CA ARG A 498 19.38 -10.01 36.90
C ARG A 498 19.07 -11.37 36.29
N THR A 499 18.42 -11.41 35.12
CA THR A 499 18.12 -12.65 34.41
C THR A 499 19.40 -13.33 33.92
N LEU A 500 20.36 -12.57 33.39
CA LEU A 500 21.69 -13.11 33.05
C LEU A 500 22.39 -13.66 34.30
N LYS A 501 22.42 -12.91 35.41
CA LYS A 501 23.05 -13.37 36.66
C LYS A 501 22.37 -14.61 37.26
N ASN A 502 21.06 -14.75 37.13
CA ASN A 502 20.29 -15.90 37.63
C ASN A 502 20.36 -17.13 36.71
N ASN A 503 20.64 -16.97 35.42
CA ASN A 503 20.82 -18.09 34.48
C ASN A 503 22.27 -18.62 34.43
N PHE A 504 23.24 -17.90 35.01
CA PHE A 504 24.65 -18.30 35.06
C PHE A 504 25.15 -19.16 36.26
N PRO A 505 24.43 -19.42 37.38
CA PRO A 505 25.00 -20.11 38.53
C PRO A 505 24.80 -21.65 38.57
N ILE A 506 24.55 -22.33 37.43
CA ILE A 506 24.33 -23.80 37.44
C ILE A 506 25.49 -24.62 36.81
N GLN A 507 26.46 -24.00 36.13
CA GLN A 507 27.49 -24.76 35.38
C GLN A 507 28.91 -24.77 36.00
N CYS A 508 29.09 -24.39 37.27
CA CYS A 508 30.42 -24.33 37.89
C CYS A 508 30.43 -24.84 39.34
N ASP A 509 29.97 -26.06 39.58
CA ASP A 509 30.41 -26.79 40.78
C ASP A 509 30.32 -28.31 40.57
N GLU A 510 31.22 -28.83 39.74
CA GLU A 510 31.57 -30.25 39.77
C GLU A 510 33.09 -30.35 39.81
N LYS A 511 33.67 -30.15 41.00
CA LYS A 511 35.03 -30.61 41.28
C LYS A 511 35.00 -32.13 41.47
N PRO A 512 35.88 -32.89 40.81
CA PRO A 512 35.99 -34.31 41.06
C PRO A 512 36.58 -34.52 42.46
N GLN A 513 35.78 -35.12 43.35
CA GLN A 513 36.28 -35.72 44.59
C GLN A 513 37.19 -36.88 44.18
N LEU A 514 38.49 -36.69 44.37
CA LEU A 514 39.46 -37.79 44.40
C LEU A 514 39.15 -38.63 45.63
N GLU A 515 38.47 -39.76 45.42
CA GLU A 515 38.21 -40.75 46.46
C GLU A 515 39.50 -41.54 46.73
N ASP A 516 40.10 -41.19 47.86
CA ASP A 516 41.22 -41.85 48.52
C ASP A 516 40.79 -43.27 48.93
N LYS A 517 41.27 -44.29 48.21
CA LYS A 517 41.12 -45.69 48.61
C LYS A 517 42.10 -46.01 49.75
N GLY A 518 41.72 -45.62 50.96
CA GLY A 518 42.31 -46.07 52.22
C GLY A 518 41.62 -47.34 52.74
N TYR A 519 42.43 -48.37 53.00
CA TYR A 519 42.12 -49.66 53.63
C TYR A 519 41.15 -49.61 54.83
N LYS A 520 40.20 -50.55 54.86
CA LYS A 520 40.11 -51.58 55.92
C LYS A 520 39.24 -52.76 55.49
#